data_AF-A0A9Q7FB62-F1
#
_entry.id   AF-A0A9Q7FB62-F1
#
_cell.length_a   1.000
_cell.length_b   1.000
_cell.length_c   1.000
_cell.angle_alpha   90.00
_cell.angle_beta   90.00
_cell.angle_gamma   90.00
#
_symmetry.space_group_name_H-M   'P 1'
#
loop_
_entity.id
_entity.type
_entity.pdbx_description
1 polymer ?
#
loop_
_entity_poly.entity_id
_entity_poly.type
_entity_poly.pdbx_seq_one_letter_code
_entity_poly.pdbx_strand_id
1 'polypeptide(L)' 'MLMIDNEVVAKVLTTRDCIDIQERAFAGILTGASVSRPRLDTFMPAADDDSYYRFGSVEGAAEGVMP' A
#
# COMPACT_ATOMS: atom_id res chain seq x y z
N MET A 1 -5.07 -15.52 6.15
CA MET A 1 -4.60 -14.12 6.13
C MET A 1 -3.38 -14.04 7.03
N LEU A 2 -2.24 -13.61 6.50
CA LEU A 2 -1.03 -13.36 7.30
C LEU A 2 -0.98 -11.86 7.63
N MET A 3 -0.79 -11.53 8.90
CA MET A 3 -0.55 -10.15 9.33
C MET A 3 0.96 -9.95 9.46
N ILE A 4 1.49 -8.91 8.80
CA ILE A 4 2.90 -8.57 8.80
C ILE A 4 3.04 -7.19 9.44
N ASP A 5 3.70 -7.12 10.58
CA ASP A 5 4.00 -5.86 11.27
C ASP A 5 5.35 -5.27 10.86
N ASN A 6 5.68 -4.09 11.39
CA ASN A 6 6.91 -3.38 11.06
C ASN A 6 8.19 -4.15 11.45
N GLU A 7 8.16 -4.94 12.51
CA GLU A 7 9.33 -5.74 12.93
C GLU A 7 9.59 -6.87 11.94
N VAL A 8 8.52 -7.51 11.46
CA VAL A 8 8.63 -8.53 10.40
C VAL A 8 9.07 -7.89 9.09
N VAL A 9 8.47 -6.75 8.69
CA VAL A 9 8.89 -6.00 7.48
C VAL A 9 10.38 -5.73 7.48
N ALA A 10 10.95 -5.26 8.59
CA ALA A 10 12.39 -4.98 8.69
C ALA A 10 13.29 -6.20 8.49
N LYS A 11 12.77 -7.43 8.68
CA LYS A 11 13.51 -8.68 8.50
C LYS A 11 13.38 -9.26 7.10
N VAL A 12 12.28 -8.98 6.40
CA VAL A 12 11.93 -9.67 5.14
C VAL A 12 11.92 -8.77 3.91
N LEU A 13 11.88 -7.44 4.09
CA LEU A 13 11.73 -6.49 2.99
C LEU A 13 13.05 -5.80 2.70
N THR A 14 13.56 -5.94 1.48
CA THR A 14 14.71 -5.17 1.00
C THR A 14 14.28 -4.09 0.02
N THR A 15 15.02 -2.97 -0.04
CA THR A 15 14.74 -1.90 -1.01
C THR A 15 14.81 -2.40 -2.45
N ARG A 16 15.70 -3.36 -2.74
CA ARG A 16 15.82 -3.92 -4.09
C ARG A 16 14.54 -4.64 -4.49
N ASP A 17 14.03 -5.52 -3.62
CA ASP A 17 12.79 -6.25 -3.88
C ASP A 17 11.60 -5.30 -4.03
N CYS A 18 11.55 -4.22 -3.24
CA CYS A 18 10.51 -3.19 -3.38
C CYS A 18 10.50 -2.52 -4.76
N ILE A 19 11.68 -2.25 -5.32
CA ILE A 19 11.81 -1.63 -6.64
C ILE A 19 11.35 -2.61 -7.72
N ASP A 20 11.91 -3.83 -7.71
CA ASP A 20 11.63 -4.86 -8.72
C ASP A 20 10.12 -5.20 -8.78
N ILE A 21 9.45 -5.32 -7.62
CA ILE A 21 8.01 -5.58 -7.57
C ILE A 21 7.16 -4.38 -7.99
N GLN A 22 7.57 -3.14 -7.67
CA GLN A 22 6.82 -1.96 -8.09
C GLN A 22 6.87 -1.78 -9.61
N GLU A 23 8.03 -2.00 -10.24
CA GLU A 23 8.14 -1.95 -11.71
C GLU A 23 7.20 -2.93 -12.39
N ARG A 24 7.14 -4.17 -11.89
CA ARG A 24 6.24 -5.21 -12.39
C ARG A 24 4.76 -4.84 -12.18
N ALA A 25 4.41 -4.34 -10.99
CA ALA A 25 3.05 -3.90 -10.70
C ALA A 25 2.60 -2.75 -11.59
N PHE A 26 3.45 -1.75 -11.83
CA PHE A 26 3.14 -0.65 -12.75
C PHE A 26 2.96 -1.12 -14.19
N ALA A 27 3.82 -2.02 -14.68
CA ALA A 27 3.65 -2.62 -15.99
C ALA A 27 2.33 -3.40 -16.10
N GLY A 28 1.93 -4.11 -15.03
CA GLY A 28 0.68 -4.85 -14.94
C GLY A 28 -0.59 -4.00 -14.99
N ILE A 29 -0.52 -2.70 -14.68
CA ILE A 29 -1.68 -1.79 -14.82
C ILE A 29 -2.11 -1.69 -16.29
N LEU A 30 -1.16 -1.68 -17.23
CA LEU A 30 -1.44 -1.54 -18.66
C LEU A 30 -2.22 -2.73 -19.23
N THR A 31 -2.06 -3.91 -18.63
CA THR A 31 -2.72 -5.15 -19.06
C THR A 31 -3.94 -5.49 -18.20
N GLY A 32 -4.23 -4.71 -17.15
CA GLY A 32 -5.24 -5.02 -16.15
C GLY A 32 -4.86 -6.12 -15.16
N ALA A 33 -3.62 -6.63 -15.23
CA ALA A 33 -3.09 -7.61 -14.27
C ALA A 33 -2.73 -7.00 -12.90
N SER A 34 -2.83 -5.67 -12.76
CA SER A 34 -2.59 -4.96 -11.51
C SER A 34 -3.55 -3.78 -11.38
N VAL A 35 -3.89 -3.46 -10.13
CA VAL A 35 -4.75 -2.34 -9.77
C VAL A 35 -4.25 -1.68 -8.51
N SER A 36 -4.38 -0.36 -8.44
CA SER A 36 -4.14 0.41 -7.22
C SER A 36 -5.31 1.35 -6.99
N ARG A 37 -5.84 1.33 -5.77
CA ARG A 37 -6.73 2.37 -5.28
C ARG A 37 -5.87 3.57 -4.88
N PRO A 38 -6.19 4.79 -5.32
CA PRO A 38 -5.52 5.99 -4.87
C PRO A 38 -5.50 6.07 -3.34
N ARG A 39 -4.43 6.67 -2.79
CA ARG A 39 -4.33 6.94 -1.36
C ARG A 39 -5.55 7.73 -0.91
N LEU A 40 -6.19 7.26 0.15
CA LEU A 40 -7.27 7.98 0.81
C LEU A 40 -6.89 8.26 2.26
N ASP A 41 -7.00 9.53 2.62
CA ASP A 41 -6.71 10.05 3.94
C ASP A 41 -8.02 10.46 4.62
N THR A 42 -8.25 9.94 5.81
CA THR A 42 -9.33 10.33 6.71
C THR A 42 -8.76 11.22 7.80
N PHE A 43 -9.43 12.35 8.03
CA PHE A 43 -9.10 13.30 9.06
C PHE A 43 -10.15 13.20 10.17
N MET A 44 -9.71 13.05 11.41
CA MET A 44 -10.58 12.96 12.58
C MET A 44 -10.21 14.06 13.58
N PRO A 45 -11.19 14.70 14.23
CA PRO A 45 -10.92 15.64 15.30
C PRO A 45 -10.07 15.00 16.41
N ALA A 46 -9.18 15.78 16.99
CA ALA A 46 -8.43 15.41 18.19
C ALA A 46 -8.89 16.27 19.38
N ALA A 47 -8.31 16.05 20.56
CA ALA A 47 -8.71 16.75 21.78
C ALA A 47 -8.29 18.22 21.80
N ASP A 48 -7.18 18.57 21.15
CA ASP A 48 -6.67 19.94 21.06
C ASP A 48 -7.08 20.59 19.73
N ASP A 49 -7.48 21.86 19.78
CA ASP A 49 -8.00 22.62 18.63
C ASP A 49 -7.00 22.79 17.48
N ASP A 50 -5.70 22.69 17.76
CA ASP A 50 -4.61 22.77 16.77
C ASP A 50 -4.12 21.39 16.30
N SER A 51 -4.89 20.33 16.56
CA SER A 51 -4.50 18.95 16.21
C SER A 51 -5.61 18.16 15.53
N TYR A 52 -5.20 17.15 14.75
CA TYR A 52 -6.10 16.18 14.16
C TYR A 52 -5.40 14.84 14.00
N TYR A 53 -6.17 13.76 14.01
CA TYR A 53 -5.68 12.45 13.61
C TYR A 53 -5.83 12.30 12.10
N ARG A 54 -4.76 11.81 11.45
CA ARG A 54 -4.79 11.43 10.03
C ARG A 54 -4.56 9.94 9.89
N PHE A 55 -5.54 9.24 9.35
CA PHE A 55 -5.38 7.86 8.94
C PHE A 55 -5.39 7.76 7.42
N GLY A 56 -4.32 7.23 6.84
CA GLY A 56 -4.25 7.04 5.40
C GLY A 56 -4.12 5.57 5.03
N SER A 57 -4.87 5.15 4.03
CA SER A 57 -4.80 3.79 3.49
C SER A 57 -4.57 3.80 1.98
N VAL A 58 -3.95 2.72 1.51
CA VAL A 58 -3.76 2.39 0.10
C VAL A 58 -4.09 0.90 -0.02
N GLU A 59 -4.74 0.52 -1.11
CA GLU A 59 -5.06 -0.86 -1.41
C GLU A 59 -4.69 -1.14 -2.86
N GLY A 60 -4.29 -2.37 -3.15
CA GLY A 60 -3.94 -2.77 -4.50
C GLY A 60 -3.71 -4.26 -4.62
N ALA A 61 -3.61 -4.71 -5.85
CA ALA A 61 -3.26 -6.08 -6.20
C ALA A 61 -2.32 -6.04 -7.41
N ALA A 62 -1.37 -6.97 -7.45
CA ALA A 62 -0.48 -7.17 -8.57
C ALA A 62 -0.44 -8.66 -8.94
N GLU A 63 -0.16 -8.94 -10.21
CA GLU A 63 0.00 -10.30 -10.75
C GLU A 63 -1.24 -11.19 -10.55
N GLY A 64 -2.43 -10.59 -10.66
CA GLY A 64 -3.71 -11.28 -10.56
C GLY A 64 -4.31 -11.62 -11.93
N VAL A 65 -5.18 -12.63 -11.94
CA VAL A 65 -6.10 -12.89 -13.07
C VAL A 65 -7.48 -12.42 -12.65
N MET A 66 -8.00 -11.39 -13.31
CA MET A 66 -9.43 -11.05 -13.21
C MET A 66 -10.19 -11.92 -14.24
N PRO A 67 -11.14 -12.76 -13.81
CA PRO A 67 -11.96 -13.58 -14.71
C PRO A 67 -12.95 -12.74 -15.54
#